data_AF-A0A8C6JGJ9-F1
#
_entry.id   AF-A0A8C6JGJ9-F1
#
_cell.length_a   1.000
_cell.length_b   1.000
_cell.length_c   1.000
_cell.angle_alpha   90.00
_cell.angle_beta   90.00
_cell.angle_gamma   90.00
#
_symmetry.space_group_name_H-M   'P 1'
#
loop_
_entity.id
_entity.type
_entity.pdbx_description
1 polymer ?
#
loop_
_entity_poly.entity_id
_entity_poly.type
_entity_poly.pdbx_seq_one_letter_code
_entity_poly.pdbx_strand_id
1 'polypeptide(L)' 'MLLCSQAGTARLVSDTYLAKLLDGLSSLRRQSALCDVTLEAEGVCFPAHKIILASATPALVSTCFYCKSLS' A
#
# COMPACT_ATOMS: atom_id res chain seq x y z
N MET A 1 -48.59 -6.71 -4.63
CA MET A 1 -47.49 -7.64 -4.29
C MET A 1 -46.18 -6.90 -4.43
N LEU A 2 -45.57 -6.49 -3.32
CA LEU A 2 -44.26 -5.85 -3.27
C LEU A 2 -43.21 -6.95 -3.10
N LEU A 3 -42.42 -7.22 -4.13
CA LEU A 3 -41.15 -7.95 -3.99
C LEU A 3 -40.04 -6.92 -4.16
N CYS A 4 -39.72 -6.24 -3.07
CA CYS A 4 -38.42 -5.57 -2.97
C CYS A 4 -37.34 -6.66 -2.95
N SER A 5 -36.57 -6.81 -4.02
CA SER A 5 -35.34 -7.59 -3.99
C SER A 5 -34.34 -6.89 -3.06
N GLN A 6 -34.34 -7.26 -1.79
CA GLN A 6 -33.17 -7.04 -0.93
C GLN A 6 -32.09 -8.03 -1.37
N ALA A 7 -31.26 -7.59 -2.31
CA ALA A 7 -29.92 -8.15 -2.45
C ALA A 7 -29.15 -7.77 -1.19
N GLY A 8 -29.27 -8.58 -0.14
CA GLY A 8 -28.40 -8.49 1.01
C GLY A 8 -26.97 -8.65 0.52
N THR A 9 -26.15 -7.62 0.69
CA THR A 9 -24.73 -7.67 0.34
C THR A 9 -24.07 -8.74 1.21
N ALA A 10 -23.83 -9.92 0.63
CA ALA A 10 -23.08 -10.98 1.29
C ALA A 10 -21.68 -10.46 1.61
N ARG A 11 -21.35 -10.37 2.90
CA ARG A 11 -20.04 -9.90 3.36
C ARG A 11 -19.04 -11.06 3.25
N LEU A 12 -18.11 -10.96 2.31
CA LEU A 12 -16.96 -11.86 2.24
C LEU A 12 -15.89 -11.41 3.24
N VAL A 13 -15.51 -12.31 4.14
CA VAL A 13 -14.44 -12.08 5.13
C VAL A 13 -13.43 -13.21 4.98
N SER A 14 -12.15 -12.88 5.16
CA SER A 14 -11.08 -13.86 5.18
C SER A 14 -10.06 -13.48 6.24
N ASP A 15 -9.80 -14.41 7.16
CA ASP A 15 -8.86 -14.20 8.27
C ASP A 15 -7.40 -14.13 7.81
N THR A 16 -7.12 -14.53 6.56
CA THR A 16 -5.77 -14.58 5.98
C THR A 16 -5.52 -13.52 4.92
N TYR A 17 -6.54 -12.75 4.52
CA TYR A 17 -6.44 -11.80 3.41
C TYR A 17 -5.37 -10.74 3.67
N LEU A 18 -5.35 -10.15 4.87
CA LEU A 18 -4.38 -9.10 5.21
C LEU A 18 -2.94 -9.63 5.17
N ALA A 19 -2.69 -10.81 5.74
CA ALA A 19 -1.36 -11.42 5.73
C ALA A 19 -0.89 -11.69 4.29
N LYS A 20 -1.74 -12.33 3.47
CA LYS A 20 -1.41 -12.63 2.07
C LYS A 20 -1.23 -11.37 1.22
N LEU A 21 -2.01 -10.32 1.48
CA LEU A 21 -1.87 -9.04 0.80
C LEU A 21 -0.51 -8.41 1.10
N LEU A 22 -0.12 -8.37 2.38
CA LEU A 22 1.17 -7.80 2.80
C LEU A 22 2.36 -8.64 2.30
N ASP A 23 2.24 -9.96 2.22
CA ASP A 23 3.24 -10.84 1.61
C ASP A 23 3.42 -10.53 0.12
N GLY A 24 2.30 -10.35 -0.61
CA GLY A 24 2.30 -9.96 -2.01
C GLY A 24 2.99 -8.62 -2.25
N LEU A 25 2.60 -7.59 -1.48
CA LEU A 25 3.21 -6.26 -1.53
C LEU A 25 4.71 -6.29 -1.19
N SER A 26 5.11 -7.11 -0.20
CA SER A 26 6.51 -7.31 0.15
C SER A 26 7.30 -7.96 -0.99
N SER A 27 6.70 -8.91 -1.70
CA SER A 27 7.31 -9.52 -2.89
C SER A 27 7.49 -8.52 -4.01
N LEU A 28 6.47 -7.71 -4.30
CA LEU A 28 6.54 -6.63 -5.30
C LEU A 28 7.65 -5.64 -4.97
N ARG A 29 7.78 -5.24 -3.69
CA ARG A 29 8.86 -4.36 -3.23
C ARG A 29 10.24 -4.95 -3.46
N ARG A 30 10.45 -6.24 -3.13
CA ARG A 30 11.75 -6.92 -3.37
C ARG A 30 12.11 -6.99 -4.86
N GLN A 31 11.11 -7.09 -5.73
CA GLN A 31 11.28 -7.10 -7.18
C GLN A 31 11.37 -5.69 -7.78
N SER A 32 11.26 -4.64 -6.95
CA SER A 32 11.08 -3.24 -7.39
C SER A 32 9.89 -3.04 -8.34
N ALA A 33 8.92 -3.96 -8.32
CA ALA A 33 7.76 -3.92 -9.19
C ALA A 33 6.69 -2.98 -8.60
N LEU A 34 6.16 -2.11 -9.45
CA LEU A 34 5.14 -1.13 -9.09
C LEU A 34 5.56 -0.12 -8.01
N CYS A 35 6.84 -0.09 -7.64
CA CYS A 35 7.37 0.91 -6.71
C CYS A 35 7.39 2.29 -7.38
N ASP A 36 6.86 3.30 -6.68
CA ASP A 36 6.65 4.66 -7.17
C ASP A 36 7.49 5.69 -6.39
N VAL A 37 8.27 5.23 -5.41
CA VAL A 37 9.23 6.00 -4.62
C VAL A 37 10.45 5.15 -4.25
N THR A 38 11.59 5.81 -4.11
CA THR A 38 12.83 5.24 -3.56
C THR A 38 13.24 6.11 -2.38
N LEU A 39 13.45 5.50 -1.22
CA LEU A 39 14.00 6.17 -0.04
C LEU A 39 15.51 6.03 -0.07
N GLU A 40 16.24 7.08 0.26
CA GLU A 40 17.67 7.01 0.47
C GLU A 40 17.97 7.20 1.96
N ALA A 41 18.75 6.29 2.53
CA ALA A 41 19.28 6.44 3.88
C ALA A 41 20.72 5.96 3.91
N GLU A 42 21.63 6.84 4.36
CA GLU A 42 23.06 6.54 4.47
C GLU A 42 23.68 6.02 3.14
N GLY A 43 23.23 6.58 2.01
CA GLY A 43 23.69 6.18 0.67
C GLY A 43 23.11 4.85 0.15
N VAL A 44 22.17 4.24 0.87
CA VAL A 44 21.46 3.03 0.44
C VAL A 44 20.06 3.39 -0.04
N CYS A 45 19.69 2.87 -1.22
CA CYS A 45 18.39 3.10 -1.84
C CYS A 45 17.39 1.96 -1.56
N PHE A 46 16.19 2.31 -1.12
CA PHE A 46 15.11 1.39 -0.78
C PHE A 46 13.86 1.68 -1.65
N PRO A 47 13.57 0.87 -2.68
CA PRO A 47 12.33 1.02 -3.44
C PRO A 47 11.14 0.69 -2.55
N ALA A 48 10.05 1.44 -2.69
CA ALA A 48 8.85 1.30 -1.89
C ALA A 48 7.59 1.77 -2.64
N HIS A 49 6.43 1.55 -2.01
CA HIS A 49 5.13 2.01 -2.48
C HIS A 49 4.65 3.15 -1.58
N LYS A 50 4.43 4.35 -2.12
CA LYS A 50 4.03 5.56 -1.38
C LYS A 50 2.79 5.32 -0.52
N ILE A 51 1.79 4.64 -1.08
CA ILE A 51 0.54 4.37 -0.38
C ILE A 51 0.73 3.49 0.87
N ILE A 52 1.66 2.53 0.80
CA ILE A 52 1.97 1.65 1.93
C ILE A 52 2.72 2.42 3.01
N LEU A 53 3.72 3.22 2.64
CA LEU A 53 4.43 4.10 3.58
C LEU A 53 3.47 5.08 4.27
N ALA A 54 2.54 5.64 3.50
CA ALA A 54 1.52 6.54 4.00
C ALA A 54 0.58 5.92 5.02
N SER A 55 0.19 4.67 4.79
CA SER A 55 -0.66 3.93 5.71
C SER A 55 0.05 3.57 7.02
N ALA A 56 1.37 3.34 6.97
CA ALA A 56 2.14 2.88 8.12
C ALA A 56 2.61 4.02 9.02
N THR A 57 2.96 5.18 8.44
CA THR A 57 3.49 6.32 9.20
C THR A 57 3.05 7.64 8.56
N PRO A 58 2.36 8.53 9.29
CA PRO A 58 1.97 9.85 8.78
C PRO A 58 3.16 10.72 8.34
N ALA A 59 4.31 10.57 9.02
CA ALA A 59 5.50 11.38 8.77
C ALA A 59 6.19 11.07 7.43
N LEU A 60 6.21 9.80 6.98
CA LEU A 60 6.90 9.45 5.73
C LEU A 60 6.18 9.98 4.49
N VAL A 61 4.87 10.22 4.55
CA VAL A 61 4.16 10.88 3.43
C VAL A 61 4.73 12.28 3.21
N SER A 62 4.76 13.09 4.26
CA SER A 62 5.18 14.48 4.16
C SER A 62 6.64 14.59 3.69
N THR A 63 7.53 13.76 4.24
CA THR A 63 8.96 13.79 3.91
C THR A 63 9.27 13.21 2.52
N CYS A 64 8.62 12.12 2.12
CA CYS A 64 8.87 11.51 0.79
C CYS A 64 8.28 12.35 -0.34
N PHE A 65 7.16 13.05 -0.11
CA PHE A 65 6.65 14.03 -1.06
C PHE A 65 7.62 15.21 -1.23
N TYR A 66 8.28 15.66 -0.15
CA TYR A 66 9.28 16.73 -0.22
C TYR A 66 10.52 16.34 -1.03
N CYS A 67 11.00 15.10 -0.92
CA CYS A 67 12.19 14.65 -1.64
C CYS A 67 12.03 14.69 -3.18
N LYS A 68 10.82 14.43 -3.71
CA LYS A 68 10.54 14.56 -5.16
C LYS A 68 10.46 16.02 -5.68
N SER A 69 10.37 17.03 -4.80
CA SER A 69 10.24 18.43 -5.21
C SER A 69 11.57 19.19 -5.21
N LEU A 70 12.65 18.59 -4.68
CA LEU A 70 13.98 19.22 -4.57
C LEU A 70 15.03 18.59 -5.51
N SER A 71 14.63 17.71 -6.44
CA SER A 71 15.52 17.09 -7.44
C SER A 71 15.14 17.51 -8.85
#